data_AF-A0A521WP80-F1
#
_entry.id   AF-A0A521WP80-F1
#
_cell.length_a   1.000
_cell.length_b   1.000
_cell.length_c   1.000
_cell.angle_alpha   90.00
_cell.angle_beta   90.00
_cell.angle_gamma   90.00
#
_symmetry.space_group_name_H-M   'P 1'
#
loop_
_entity.id
_entity.type
_entity.pdbx_description
1 polymer ?
#
loop_
_entity_poly.entity_id
_entity_poly.type
_entity_poly.pdbx_seq_one_letter_code
_entity_poly.pdbx_strand_id
1 'polypeptide(L)'
;MKTVLLMYGPMLVVGSALMVVNFKVGKSELVLAGLKETGKMIVGWLPLIALMFLVTGQANALIARYMDNMREVLSGTRGMLAVIFAGVITPGTMTSAPIIKQLWALGHNHGPIIVYFLASNLVNIQITLLRAPMLGKDATMTMFWVGVVVTLACAGFFLVFRR
;
A
#
# COMPACT_ATOMS: atom_id res chain seq x y z
N MET A 1 2.98 16.56 -15.07
CA MET A 1 4.40 16.27 -15.41
C MET A 1 5.35 16.49 -14.23
N LYS A 2 5.32 17.63 -13.52
CA LYS A 2 6.19 17.90 -12.34
C LYS A 2 6.10 16.85 -11.22
N THR A 3 4.91 16.36 -10.87
CA THR A 3 4.70 15.37 -9.81
C THR A 3 5.28 13.99 -10.13
N VAL A 4 5.19 13.57 -11.39
CA VAL A 4 5.75 12.31 -11.90
C VAL A 4 7.28 12.34 -11.79
N LEU A 5 7.89 13.45 -12.20
CA LEU A 5 9.34 13.62 -12.12
C LEU A 5 9.85 13.61 -10.67
N LEU A 6 9.10 14.20 -9.73
CA LEU A 6 9.43 14.18 -8.30
C LEU A 6 9.32 12.79 -7.68
N MET A 7 8.36 11.97 -8.10
CA MET A 7 8.20 10.60 -7.58
C MET A 7 9.25 9.64 -8.15
N TYR A 8 9.52 9.70 -9.45
CA TYR A 8 10.40 8.72 -10.10
C TYR A 8 11.86 9.18 -10.22
N GLY A 9 12.13 10.50 -10.13
CA GLY A 9 13.47 11.07 -10.24
C GLY A 9 14.49 10.44 -9.30
N PRO A 10 14.22 10.33 -7.98
CA PRO A 10 15.14 9.69 -7.04
C PRO A 10 15.43 8.23 -7.40
N MET A 11 14.42 7.48 -7.85
CA MET A 11 14.60 6.08 -8.24
C MET A 11 15.45 5.93 -9.50
N LEU A 12 15.28 6.83 -10.48
CA LEU A 12 16.13 6.87 -11.67
C LEU A 12 17.59 7.17 -11.30
N VAL A 13 17.83 8.13 -10.39
CA VAL A 13 19.18 8.44 -9.90
C VAL A 13 19.83 7.23 -9.23
N VAL A 14 19.12 6.56 -8.32
CA VAL A 14 19.62 5.36 -7.63
C VAL A 14 19.89 4.24 -8.64
N GLY A 15 18.95 3.98 -9.56
CA GLY A 15 19.11 2.96 -10.59
C GLY A 15 20.31 3.22 -11.49
N SER A 16 20.50 4.46 -11.97
CA SER A 16 21.65 4.84 -12.78
C SER A 16 22.97 4.75 -11.99
N ALA A 17 22.98 5.14 -10.72
CA ALA A 17 24.17 5.01 -9.88
C ALA A 17 24.58 3.54 -9.71
N LEU A 18 23.61 2.64 -9.47
CA LEU A 18 23.86 1.20 -9.39
C LEU A 18 24.36 0.63 -10.72
N MET A 19 23.88 1.10 -11.86
CA MET A 19 24.42 0.71 -13.17
C MET A 19 25.89 1.13 -13.33
N VAL A 20 26.25 2.35 -12.90
CA VAL A 20 27.65 2.81 -12.92
C VAL A 20 28.53 1.96 -12.00
N VAL A 21 28.05 1.62 -10.80
CA VAL A 21 28.77 0.73 -9.87
C VAL A 21 28.97 -0.65 -10.50
N ASN A 22 27.91 -1.25 -11.07
CA ASN A 22 28.00 -2.54 -11.74
C ASN A 22 28.99 -2.51 -12.92
N PHE A 23 29.02 -1.41 -13.68
CA PHE A 23 29.99 -1.25 -14.75
C PHE A 23 31.43 -1.14 -14.23
N LYS A 24 31.66 -0.45 -13.10
CA LYS A 24 33.00 -0.36 -12.51
C LYS A 24 33.50 -1.70 -11.96
N VAL A 25 32.61 -2.51 -11.38
CA VAL A 25 32.97 -3.78 -10.71
C VAL A 25 33.07 -4.92 -11.72
N GLY A 26 32.10 -5.06 -12.61
CA GLY A 26 31.97 -6.20 -13.52
C GLY A 26 31.76 -5.83 -14.98
N LYS A 27 32.02 -4.56 -15.35
CA LYS A 27 31.90 -4.04 -16.72
C LYS A 27 30.50 -4.26 -17.29
N SER A 28 30.40 -4.40 -18.61
CA SER A 28 29.14 -4.58 -19.33
C SER A 28 28.39 -5.85 -18.93
N GLU A 29 29.10 -6.92 -18.58
CA GLU A 29 28.48 -8.21 -18.24
C GLU A 29 27.59 -8.11 -17.00
N LEU A 30 28.07 -7.46 -15.94
CA LEU A 30 27.30 -7.29 -14.71
C LEU A 30 26.11 -6.33 -14.89
N VAL A 31 26.25 -5.31 -15.74
CA VAL A 31 25.13 -4.43 -16.11
C VAL A 31 24.05 -5.20 -16.86
N LEU A 32 24.42 -6.02 -17.84
CA LEU A 32 23.50 -6.87 -18.59
C LEU A 32 22.82 -7.92 -17.69
N ALA A 33 23.57 -8.51 -16.76
CA ALA A 33 23.01 -9.42 -15.76
C ALA A 33 21.94 -8.72 -14.90
N GLY A 34 22.23 -7.51 -14.39
CA GLY A 34 21.27 -6.71 -13.63
C GLY A 34 20.01 -6.36 -14.42
N LEU A 35 20.15 -5.99 -15.70
CA LEU A 35 19.03 -5.74 -16.59
C LEU A 35 18.19 -7.01 -16.84
N LYS A 36 18.84 -8.17 -17.01
CA LYS A 36 18.16 -9.45 -17.19
C LYS A 36 17.35 -9.83 -15.93
N GLU A 37 17.93 -9.66 -14.75
CA GLU A 37 17.21 -9.89 -13.49
C GLU A 37 16.04 -8.92 -13.31
N THR A 38 16.22 -7.65 -13.68
CA THR A 38 15.13 -6.66 -13.69
C THR A 38 13.99 -7.10 -14.62
N GLY A 39 14.30 -7.57 -15.83
CA GLY A 39 13.31 -8.09 -16.77
C GLY A 39 12.54 -9.30 -16.23
N LYS A 40 13.23 -10.25 -15.59
CA LYS A 40 12.59 -11.39 -14.92
C LYS A 40 11.64 -10.94 -13.81
N MET A 41 12.07 -9.97 -12.99
CA MET A 41 11.22 -9.41 -11.95
C MET A 41 9.98 -8.75 -12.55
N ILE A 42 10.12 -7.90 -13.56
CA ILE A 42 8.98 -7.25 -14.22
C ILE A 42 7.97 -8.30 -14.70
N VAL A 43 8.42 -9.33 -15.42
CA VAL A 43 7.53 -10.39 -15.94
C VAL A 43 6.90 -11.18 -14.80
N GLY A 44 7.65 -11.50 -13.74
CA GLY A 44 7.14 -12.24 -12.59
C GLY A 44 6.10 -11.48 -11.78
N TRP A 45 6.23 -10.16 -11.66
CA TRP A 45 5.31 -9.31 -10.89
C TRP A 45 4.12 -8.79 -11.71
N LEU A 46 4.21 -8.77 -13.04
CA LEU A 46 3.16 -8.26 -13.92
C LEU A 46 1.76 -8.87 -13.64
N PRO A 47 1.60 -10.20 -13.47
CA PRO A 47 0.28 -10.79 -13.22
C PRO A 47 -0.32 -10.32 -11.89
N LEU A 48 0.51 -10.22 -10.84
CA LEU A 48 0.05 -9.76 -9.53
C LEU A 48 -0.38 -8.28 -9.58
N ILE A 49 0.41 -7.44 -10.25
CA ILE A 49 0.08 -6.02 -10.45
C ILE A 49 -1.25 -5.88 -11.23
N ALA A 50 -1.45 -6.70 -12.27
CA ALA A 50 -2.70 -6.71 -13.03
C ALA A 50 -3.91 -7.09 -12.16
N LEU A 51 -3.78 -8.11 -11.32
CA LEU A 51 -4.83 -8.50 -10.36
C LEU A 51 -5.09 -7.41 -9.33
N MET A 52 -4.04 -6.76 -8.80
CA MET A 52 -4.19 -5.62 -7.89
C MET A 52 -4.98 -4.49 -8.56
N PHE A 53 -4.70 -4.15 -9.82
CA PHE A 53 -5.45 -3.12 -10.54
C PHE A 53 -6.89 -3.55 -10.85
N LEU A 54 -7.13 -4.81 -11.18
CA LEU A 54 -8.49 -5.35 -11.37
C LEU A 54 -9.32 -5.17 -10.10
N VAL A 55 -8.81 -5.62 -8.95
CA VAL A 55 -9.49 -5.47 -7.64
C VAL A 55 -9.75 -4.00 -7.33
N THR A 56 -8.75 -3.14 -7.56
CA THR A 56 -8.87 -1.69 -7.36
C THR A 56 -9.96 -1.08 -8.22
N GLY A 57 -10.00 -1.43 -9.52
CA GLY A 57 -11.00 -0.92 -10.45
C GLY A 57 -12.41 -1.34 -10.05
N GLN A 58 -12.60 -2.60 -9.65
CA GLN A 58 -13.89 -3.09 -9.16
C GLN A 58 -14.32 -2.42 -7.86
N ALA A 59 -13.41 -2.28 -6.89
CA ALA A 59 -13.67 -1.57 -5.64
C ALA A 59 -14.08 -0.12 -5.91
N ASN A 60 -13.34 0.57 -6.77
CA ASN A 60 -13.59 1.96 -7.11
C ASN A 60 -14.93 2.18 -7.83
N ALA A 61 -15.31 1.25 -8.72
CA ALA A 61 -16.60 1.27 -9.38
C ALA A 61 -17.75 1.07 -8.38
N LEU A 62 -17.59 0.16 -7.41
CA LEU A 62 -18.58 -0.08 -6.36
C LEU A 62 -18.74 1.13 -5.44
N ILE A 63 -17.62 1.73 -5.01
CA ILE A 63 -17.61 2.94 -4.18
C ILE A 63 -18.33 4.08 -4.89
N ALA A 64 -18.04 4.31 -6.17
CA ALA A 64 -18.68 5.36 -6.96
C ALA A 64 -20.20 5.14 -7.09
N ARG A 65 -20.64 3.90 -7.27
CA ARG A 65 -22.07 3.58 -7.48
C ARG A 65 -22.91 3.64 -6.20
N TYR A 66 -22.34 3.27 -5.06
CA TYR A 66 -23.06 3.15 -3.77
C TYR A 66 -22.58 4.16 -2.73
N MET A 67 -22.17 5.35 -3.16
CA MET A 67 -21.53 6.35 -2.29
C MET A 67 -22.33 6.68 -1.03
N ASP A 68 -23.65 6.90 -1.16
CA ASP A 68 -24.51 7.24 -0.02
C ASP A 68 -24.60 6.09 0.99
N ASN A 69 -24.78 4.86 0.50
CA ASN A 69 -24.79 3.67 1.34
C ASN A 69 -23.42 3.45 2.01
N MET A 70 -22.32 3.73 1.30
CA MET A 70 -20.98 3.63 1.86
C MET A 70 -20.77 4.63 3.00
N ARG A 71 -21.37 5.82 2.95
CA ARG A 71 -21.26 6.79 4.03
C ARG A 71 -21.89 6.28 5.32
N GLU A 72 -23.04 5.60 5.22
CA GLU A 72 -23.70 4.97 6.35
C GLU A 72 -22.91 3.75 6.86
N VAL A 73 -22.48 2.87 5.95
CA VAL A 73 -21.70 1.67 6.30
C VAL A 73 -20.36 2.02 6.95
N LEU A 74 -19.70 3.11 6.54
CA LEU A 74 -18.43 3.60 7.09
C LEU A 74 -18.59 4.47 8.35
N SER A 75 -19.81 4.55 8.89
CA SER A 75 -20.10 5.29 10.12
C SER A 75 -20.04 4.39 11.36
N GLY A 76 -19.74 5.00 12.50
CA GLY A 76 -19.69 4.33 13.80
C GLY A 76 -18.64 3.22 13.91
N THR A 77 -18.74 2.45 15.00
CA THR A 77 -17.76 1.42 15.36
C THR A 77 -17.72 0.27 14.36
N ARG A 78 -18.88 -0.14 13.82
CA ARG A 78 -18.96 -1.23 12.84
C ARG A 78 -18.26 -0.88 11.53
N GLY A 79 -18.48 0.34 11.02
CA GLY A 79 -17.78 0.83 9.83
C GLY A 79 -16.27 0.92 10.04
N MET A 80 -15.85 1.35 11.23
CA MET A 80 -14.43 1.43 11.57
C MET A 80 -13.75 0.05 11.57
N LEU A 81 -14.39 -0.96 12.18
CA LEU A 81 -13.89 -2.33 12.16
C LEU A 81 -13.83 -2.89 10.74
N ALA A 82 -14.89 -2.70 9.95
CA ALA A 82 -14.93 -3.14 8.55
C ALA A 82 -13.76 -2.58 7.73
N VAL A 83 -13.42 -1.31 7.96
CA VAL A 83 -12.31 -0.65 7.28
C VAL A 83 -10.95 -1.17 7.74
N ILE A 84 -10.78 -1.44 9.04
CA ILE A 84 -9.56 -2.10 9.53
C ILE A 84 -9.39 -3.46 8.86
N PHE A 85 -10.45 -4.28 8.85
CA PHE A 85 -10.42 -5.58 8.17
C PHE A 85 -10.08 -5.44 6.69
N ALA A 86 -10.73 -4.50 5.99
CA ALA A 86 -10.43 -4.22 4.58
C ALA A 86 -8.95 -3.86 4.39
N GLY A 87 -8.36 -3.02 5.26
CA GLY A 87 -6.95 -2.67 5.21
C GLY A 87 -6.03 -3.87 5.44
N VAL A 88 -6.35 -4.72 6.42
CA VAL A 88 -5.57 -5.93 6.75
C VAL A 88 -5.47 -6.91 5.57
N ILE A 89 -6.53 -7.02 4.78
CA ILE A 89 -6.60 -7.96 3.64
C ILE A 89 -6.25 -7.32 2.28
N THR A 90 -6.20 -5.99 2.19
CA THR A 90 -5.97 -5.30 0.91
C THR A 90 -4.59 -5.66 0.35
N PRO A 91 -4.48 -6.15 -0.89
CA PRO A 91 -3.19 -6.52 -1.46
C PRO A 91 -2.38 -5.27 -1.86
N GLY A 92 -1.31 -5.00 -1.12
CA GLY A 92 -0.30 -4.02 -1.49
C GLY A 92 -0.77 -2.55 -1.58
N THR A 93 0.20 -1.68 -1.81
CA THR A 93 -0.03 -0.24 -1.94
C THR A 93 -0.69 0.13 -3.26
N MET A 94 -0.49 -0.68 -4.30
CA MET A 94 -1.10 -0.45 -5.61
C MET A 94 -2.63 -0.62 -5.60
N THR A 95 -3.18 -1.37 -4.64
CA THR A 95 -4.63 -1.44 -4.43
C THR A 95 -5.16 -0.40 -3.46
N SER A 96 -4.50 -0.22 -2.31
CA SER A 96 -4.99 0.72 -1.29
C SER A 96 -4.89 2.19 -1.71
N ALA A 97 -3.82 2.61 -2.41
CA ALA A 97 -3.61 4.03 -2.71
C ALA A 97 -4.69 4.65 -3.63
N PRO A 98 -5.12 4.00 -4.73
CA PRO A 98 -6.19 4.56 -5.56
C PRO A 98 -7.55 4.56 -4.86
N ILE A 99 -7.84 3.56 -4.02
CA ILE A 99 -9.06 3.50 -3.19
C ILE A 99 -9.10 4.70 -2.23
N ILE A 100 -7.99 4.94 -1.52
CA ILE A 100 -7.84 6.09 -0.61
C ILE A 100 -8.05 7.39 -1.36
N LYS A 101 -7.37 7.55 -2.50
CA LYS A 101 -7.48 8.76 -3.33
C LYS A 101 -8.93 9.02 -3.74
N GLN A 102 -9.66 7.99 -4.15
CA GLN A 102 -11.06 8.15 -4.55
C GLN A 102 -11.95 8.50 -3.36
N LEU A 103 -11.85 7.77 -2.25
CA LEU A 103 -12.63 8.06 -1.04
C LEU A 103 -12.38 9.48 -0.53
N TRP A 104 -11.14 9.95 -0.60
CA TRP A 104 -10.76 11.31 -0.24
C TRP A 104 -11.38 12.35 -1.19
N ALA A 105 -11.32 12.10 -2.50
CA ALA A 105 -11.89 12.99 -3.50
C ALA A 105 -13.42 13.11 -3.41
N LEU A 106 -14.10 12.05 -2.97
CA LEU A 106 -15.55 12.02 -2.75
C LEU A 106 -15.99 12.72 -1.45
N GLY A 107 -15.05 13.27 -0.66
CA GLY A 107 -15.36 13.99 0.57
C GLY A 107 -15.91 13.10 1.68
N HIS A 108 -15.61 11.79 1.67
CA HIS A 108 -15.94 10.92 2.79
C HIS A 108 -15.22 11.37 4.06
N ASN A 109 -15.73 10.91 5.20
CA ASN A 109 -15.07 11.19 6.47
C ASN A 109 -13.63 10.67 6.45
N HIS A 110 -12.68 11.57 6.70
CA HIS A 110 -11.26 11.25 6.62
C HIS A 110 -10.81 10.25 7.70
N GLY A 111 -11.53 10.12 8.82
CA GLY A 111 -11.19 9.19 9.90
C GLY A 111 -11.06 7.74 9.43
N PRO A 112 -12.14 7.12 8.91
CA PRO A 112 -12.07 5.80 8.29
C PRO A 112 -11.00 5.67 7.22
N ILE A 113 -10.80 6.69 6.37
CA ILE A 113 -9.80 6.64 5.30
C ILE A 113 -8.38 6.55 5.87
N ILE A 114 -8.09 7.33 6.92
CA ILE A 114 -6.79 7.31 7.60
C ILE A 114 -6.59 5.95 8.31
N VAL A 115 -7.63 5.43 8.97
CA VAL A 115 -7.58 4.12 9.63
C VAL A 115 -7.37 2.99 8.63
N TYR A 116 -8.03 3.04 7.46
CA TYR A 116 -7.78 2.12 6.35
C TYR A 116 -6.31 2.15 5.93
N PHE A 117 -5.76 3.35 5.72
CA PHE A 117 -4.38 3.55 5.29
C PHE A 117 -3.38 2.99 6.31
N LEU A 118 -3.61 3.22 7.60
CA LEU A 118 -2.77 2.65 8.66
C LEU A 118 -2.88 1.13 8.68
N ALA A 119 -4.08 0.57 8.63
CA ALA A 119 -4.30 -0.87 8.61
C ALA A 119 -3.62 -1.53 7.38
N SER A 120 -3.74 -0.92 6.20
CA SER A 120 -3.16 -1.44 4.95
C SER A 120 -1.64 -1.40 4.88
N ASN A 121 -0.97 -0.61 5.74
CA ASN A 121 0.49 -0.48 5.74
C ASN A 121 1.17 -1.08 6.97
N LEU A 122 0.48 -1.10 8.12
CA LEU A 122 1.05 -1.52 9.39
C LEU A 122 0.67 -2.96 9.76
N VAL A 123 -0.60 -3.31 9.59
CA VAL A 123 -1.21 -4.58 10.07
C VAL A 123 -1.50 -5.55 8.93
N ASN A 124 -1.25 -5.14 7.69
CA ASN A 124 -1.54 -5.93 6.52
C ASN A 124 -0.81 -7.30 6.54
N ILE A 125 -1.55 -8.37 6.24
CA ILE A 125 -1.03 -9.73 6.32
C ILE A 125 0.10 -9.94 5.29
N GLN A 126 -0.08 -9.46 4.05
CA GLN A 126 0.95 -9.63 3.02
C GLN A 126 2.24 -8.91 3.39
N ILE A 127 2.15 -7.68 3.90
CA ILE A 127 3.31 -6.93 4.36
C ILE A 127 3.98 -7.64 5.53
N THR A 128 3.20 -8.19 6.45
CA THR A 128 3.72 -8.93 7.61
C THR A 128 4.46 -10.20 7.18
N LEU A 129 3.90 -10.95 6.23
CA LEU A 129 4.55 -12.13 5.66
C LEU A 129 5.83 -11.77 4.89
N LEU A 130 5.85 -10.63 4.20
CA LEU A 130 7.04 -10.13 3.50
C LEU A 130 8.14 -9.66 4.47
N ARG A 131 7.75 -9.08 5.62
CA ARG A 131 8.70 -8.63 6.66
C ARG A 131 9.40 -9.80 7.36
N ALA A 132 8.71 -10.92 7.56
CA ALA A 132 9.24 -12.08 8.28
C ALA A 132 10.62 -12.58 7.77
N PRO A 133 10.84 -12.82 6.47
CA PRO A 133 12.14 -13.24 5.95
C PRO A 133 13.21 -12.13 5.99
N MET A 134 12.80 -10.85 5.99
CA MET A 134 13.73 -9.71 5.94
C MET A 134 14.23 -9.29 7.33
N LEU A 135 13.35 -9.33 8.33
CA LEU A 135 13.58 -8.76 9.66
C LEU A 135 13.63 -9.82 10.77
N GLY A 136 13.25 -11.07 10.46
CA GLY A 136 13.04 -12.11 11.44
C GLY A 136 11.66 -12.04 12.11
N LYS A 137 11.29 -13.14 12.77
CA LYS A 137 9.96 -13.32 13.37
C LYS A 137 9.67 -12.30 14.47
N ASP A 138 10.62 -12.07 15.37
CA ASP A 138 10.41 -11.26 16.57
C ASP A 138 10.19 -9.78 16.23
N ALA A 139 11.03 -9.23 15.36
CA ALA A 139 10.87 -7.86 14.87
C ALA A 139 9.56 -7.69 14.07
N THR A 140 9.23 -8.67 13.22
CA THR A 140 7.99 -8.65 12.43
C THR A 140 6.74 -8.64 13.32
N MET A 141 6.70 -9.50 14.33
CA MET A 141 5.57 -9.55 15.28
C MET A 141 5.49 -8.28 16.13
N THR A 142 6.65 -7.73 16.54
CA THR A 142 6.69 -6.46 17.27
C THR A 142 6.09 -5.33 16.42
N MET A 143 6.51 -5.20 15.16
CA MET A 143 5.96 -4.19 14.25
C MET A 143 4.47 -4.39 13.97
N PHE A 144 4.03 -5.65 13.83
CA PHE A 144 2.62 -5.97 13.64
C PHE A 144 1.79 -5.49 14.83
N TRP A 145 2.19 -5.85 16.06
CA TRP A 145 1.46 -5.45 17.28
C TRP A 145 1.48 -3.95 17.53
N VAL A 146 2.61 -3.29 17.32
CA VAL A 146 2.68 -1.81 17.34
C VAL A 146 1.72 -1.23 16.31
N GLY A 147 1.68 -1.81 15.10
CA GLY A 147 0.74 -1.44 14.05
C GLY A 147 -0.72 -1.59 14.47
N VAL A 148 -1.08 -2.70 15.15
CA VAL A 148 -2.43 -2.93 15.68
C VAL A 148 -2.78 -1.86 16.70
N VAL A 149 -1.90 -1.60 17.67
CA VAL A 149 -2.14 -0.58 18.72
C VAL A 149 -2.33 0.80 18.11
N VAL A 150 -1.45 1.22 17.19
CA VAL A 150 -1.56 2.52 16.51
C VAL A 150 -2.86 2.62 15.71
N THR A 151 -3.22 1.57 14.98
CA THR A 151 -4.44 1.55 14.17
C THR A 151 -5.69 1.64 15.04
N LEU A 152 -5.75 0.87 16.13
CA LEU A 152 -6.88 0.87 17.06
C LEU A 152 -6.99 2.17 17.86
N ALA A 153 -5.86 2.75 18.29
CA ALA A 153 -5.84 4.04 18.96
C ALA A 153 -6.35 5.15 18.04
N CYS A 154 -5.93 5.15 16.77
CA CYS A 154 -6.41 6.08 15.76
C CYS A 154 -7.91 5.89 15.47
N ALA A 155 -8.37 4.65 15.37
CA ALA A 155 -9.79 4.32 15.23
C ALA A 155 -10.62 4.82 16.43
N GLY A 156 -10.15 4.58 17.65
CA GLY A 156 -10.79 5.08 18.88
C GLY A 156 -10.88 6.60 18.92
N PHE A 157 -9.77 7.29 18.59
CA PHE A 157 -9.74 8.75 18.46
C PHE A 157 -10.82 9.24 17.48
N PHE A 158 -10.88 8.68 16.28
CA PHE A 158 -11.89 9.07 15.29
C PHE A 158 -13.31 8.61 15.60
N LEU A 159 -13.54 7.72 16.57
CA LEU A 159 -14.88 7.38 17.04
C LEU A 159 -15.34 8.36 18.13
N VAL A 160 -14.42 8.82 18.99
CA VAL A 160 -14.73 9.73 20.10
C VAL A 160 -14.89 11.18 19.61
N PHE A 161 -13.99 11.64 18.73
CA PHE A 161 -13.94 13.04 18.26
C PHE A 161 -14.71 13.27 16.95
N ARG A 162 -15.53 12.32 16.51
CA ARG A 162 -16.41 12.45 15.32
C ARG A 162 -17.76 13.14 15.59
N ARG A 163 -17.95 13.69 16.79
CA ARG A 163 -19.10 14.55 17.11
C ARG A 163 -18.87 15.94 16.54
#